data_AF-A0AAT9S1B1-F1
#
_entry.id   AF-A0AAT9S1B1-F1
#
_cell.length_a   1.000
_cell.length_b   1.000
_cell.length_c   1.000
_cell.angle_alpha   90.00
_cell.angle_beta   90.00
_cell.angle_gamma   90.00
#
_symmetry.space_group_name_H-M   'P 1'
#
loop_
_entity.id
_entity.type
_entity.pdbx_description
1 polymer ?
#
loop_
_entity_poly.entity_id
_entity_poly.type
_entity_poly.pdbx_seq_one_letter_code
_entity_poly.pdbx_strand_id
1 'polypeptide(L)'
;MSTTVINLKGRIRDFGPRLEYAPSDLVYIGRRWTMGHWDLPQHPLYNPFQYDTPKKKRDGTRAEVMAKYREYLMADPELLALVPELRGKTLACWCAPEPCHGDVLAEIADRPESSS
;
A
#
# COMPACT_ATOMS: atom_id res chain seq x y z
N MET A 1 16.91 -5.11 5.86
CA MET A 1 16.36 -5.15 4.47
C MET A 1 15.44 -3.95 4.33
N SER A 2 15.40 -3.33 3.15
CA SER A 2 14.53 -2.17 2.91
C SER A 2 13.18 -2.63 2.37
N THR A 3 12.13 -1.97 2.79
CA THR A 3 10.76 -2.20 2.33
C THR A 3 10.60 -1.62 0.92
N THR A 4 10.07 -2.40 -0.02
CA THR A 4 9.94 -1.97 -1.43
C THR A 4 8.48 -1.96 -1.86
N VAL A 5 8.17 -1.23 -2.94
CA VAL A 5 6.81 -1.13 -3.48
C VAL A 5 6.79 -1.55 -4.95
N ILE A 6 5.87 -2.44 -5.33
CA ILE A 6 5.72 -2.94 -6.70
C ILE A 6 4.29 -2.81 -7.21
N ASN A 7 4.14 -2.84 -8.55
CA ASN A 7 2.84 -2.91 -9.21
C ASN A 7 2.46 -4.35 -9.61
N LEU A 8 1.22 -4.77 -9.32
CA LEU A 8 0.67 -6.09 -9.70
C LEU A 8 0.07 -6.15 -11.11
N LYS A 9 -0.09 -5.02 -11.80
CA LYS A 9 -0.61 -4.95 -13.16
C LYS A 9 0.20 -5.85 -14.09
N GLY A 10 -0.48 -6.78 -14.74
CA GLY A 10 0.13 -7.74 -15.66
C GLY A 10 0.80 -8.95 -15.02
N ARG A 11 0.87 -9.04 -13.68
CA ARG A 11 1.58 -10.09 -12.94
C ARG A 11 0.70 -11.23 -12.42
N ILE A 12 -0.55 -11.31 -12.88
CA ILE A 12 -1.49 -12.34 -12.39
C ILE A 12 -1.02 -13.77 -12.69
N ARG A 13 -0.32 -13.96 -13.81
CA ARG A 13 0.26 -15.26 -14.17
C ARG A 13 1.47 -15.62 -13.31
N ASP A 14 2.17 -14.61 -12.79
CA ASP A 14 3.36 -14.78 -11.97
C ASP A 14 2.99 -15.10 -10.52
N PHE A 15 1.93 -14.46 -10.01
CA PHE A 15 1.58 -14.51 -8.58
C PHE A 15 0.28 -15.24 -8.26
N GLY A 16 -0.58 -15.47 -9.25
CA GLY A 16 -1.89 -16.07 -9.06
C GLY A 16 -2.96 -15.09 -8.56
N PRO A 17 -4.26 -15.42 -8.72
CA PRO A 17 -5.40 -14.58 -8.33
C PRO A 17 -5.40 -14.08 -6.88
N ARG A 18 -4.88 -14.88 -5.96
CA ARG A 18 -4.86 -14.66 -4.50
C ARG A 18 -3.44 -14.52 -3.96
N LEU A 19 -2.46 -14.29 -4.84
CA LEU A 19 -1.03 -14.29 -4.51
C LEU A 19 -0.49 -15.65 -4.05
N GLU A 20 -1.15 -16.75 -4.43
CA GLU A 20 -0.73 -18.10 -4.04
C GLU A 20 0.63 -18.55 -4.61
N TYR A 21 1.14 -17.86 -5.63
CA TYR A 21 2.46 -18.10 -6.23
C TYR A 21 3.47 -16.97 -5.93
N ALA A 22 3.05 -15.96 -5.17
CA ALA A 22 3.93 -14.85 -4.81
C ALA A 22 5.00 -15.29 -3.78
N PRO A 23 6.14 -14.58 -3.73
CA PRO A 23 7.05 -14.68 -2.59
C PRO A 23 6.33 -14.45 -1.26
N SER A 24 6.74 -15.14 -0.20
CA SER A 24 6.09 -15.08 1.11
C SER A 24 6.19 -13.72 1.80
N ASP A 25 7.16 -12.90 1.39
CA ASP A 25 7.36 -11.53 1.84
C ASP A 25 6.54 -10.49 1.04
N LEU A 26 5.82 -10.91 -0.01
CA LEU A 26 4.96 -10.03 -0.79
C LEU A 26 3.62 -9.83 -0.08
N VAL A 27 3.27 -8.58 0.21
CA VAL A 27 2.04 -8.21 0.90
C VAL A 27 1.21 -7.27 0.04
N TYR A 28 -0.03 -7.66 -0.25
CA TYR A 28 -0.99 -6.75 -0.85
C TYR A 28 -1.52 -5.75 0.17
N ILE A 29 -1.32 -4.46 -0.09
CA ILE A 29 -1.69 -3.36 0.83
C ILE A 29 -2.87 -2.54 0.32
N GLY A 30 -3.58 -3.00 -0.72
CA GLY A 30 -4.64 -2.23 -1.37
C GLY A 30 -6.05 -2.48 -0.83
N ARG A 31 -7.02 -1.90 -1.54
CA ARG A 31 -8.46 -2.14 -1.33
C ARG A 31 -8.85 -3.52 -1.82
N ARG A 32 -10.03 -4.04 -1.45
CA ARG A 32 -10.56 -5.26 -2.07
C ARG A 32 -10.54 -5.13 -3.60
N TRP A 33 -9.97 -6.12 -4.28
CA TRP A 33 -9.81 -6.10 -5.74
C TRP A 33 -10.20 -7.43 -6.37
N THR A 34 -11.30 -7.44 -7.11
CA THR A 34 -11.88 -8.64 -7.76
C THR A 34 -11.91 -8.55 -9.30
N MET A 35 -11.28 -7.52 -9.87
CA MET A 35 -11.31 -7.25 -11.31
C MET A 35 -10.13 -7.89 -12.02
N GLY A 36 -10.36 -8.47 -13.20
CA GLY A 36 -9.28 -9.05 -14.02
C GLY A 36 -8.73 -10.36 -13.47
N HIS A 37 -9.62 -11.22 -12.96
CA HIS A 37 -9.34 -12.53 -12.33
C HIS A 37 -8.56 -12.50 -11.00
N TRP A 38 -8.25 -11.31 -10.48
CA TRP A 38 -7.77 -11.17 -9.11
C TRP A 38 -8.88 -11.45 -8.09
N ASP A 39 -8.53 -11.96 -6.91
CA ASP A 39 -9.38 -12.04 -5.73
C ASP A 39 -8.54 -11.67 -4.50
N LEU A 40 -8.34 -10.37 -4.31
CA LEU A 40 -7.48 -9.86 -3.24
C LEU A 40 -8.32 -9.21 -2.14
N PRO A 41 -8.13 -9.61 -0.87
CA PRO A 41 -8.83 -9.00 0.24
C PRO A 41 -8.34 -7.57 0.47
N GLN A 42 -9.17 -6.78 1.15
CA GLN A 42 -8.77 -5.46 1.60
C GLN A 42 -7.75 -5.58 2.74
N HIS A 43 -6.66 -4.84 2.64
CA HIS A 43 -5.66 -4.76 3.71
C HIS A 43 -6.09 -3.72 4.76
N PRO A 44 -5.77 -3.89 6.07
CA PRO A 44 -6.05 -2.87 7.09
C PRO A 44 -5.39 -1.52 6.77
N LEU A 45 -4.15 -1.54 6.30
CA LEU A 45 -3.36 -0.37 5.86
C LEU A 45 -3.66 0.08 4.42
N TYR A 46 -4.89 -0.11 3.93
CA TYR A 46 -5.30 0.46 2.65
C TYR A 46 -5.45 1.98 2.76
N ASN A 47 -5.26 2.72 1.65
CA ASN A 47 -5.57 4.14 1.62
C ASN A 47 -7.09 4.38 1.43
N PRO A 48 -7.80 4.99 2.41
CA PRO A 48 -9.23 5.30 2.30
C PRO A 48 -9.53 6.48 1.36
N PHE A 49 -8.56 7.36 1.14
CA PHE A 49 -8.67 8.51 0.25
C PHE A 49 -8.42 8.14 -1.21
N GLN A 50 -8.98 8.93 -2.12
CA GLN A 50 -8.92 8.75 -3.55
C GLN A 50 -8.49 10.04 -4.24
N TYR A 51 -7.41 9.97 -5.02
CA TYR A 51 -6.91 11.12 -5.76
C TYR A 51 -7.77 11.44 -6.99
N ASP A 52 -7.66 12.69 -7.43
CA ASP A 52 -8.30 13.25 -8.60
C ASP A 52 -7.80 12.58 -9.88
N THR A 53 -8.73 12.28 -10.77
CA THR A 53 -8.44 11.81 -12.13
C THR A 53 -8.92 12.85 -13.14
N PRO A 54 -8.44 12.83 -14.40
CA PRO A 54 -8.95 13.72 -15.44
C PRO A 54 -10.47 13.67 -15.62
N LYS A 55 -11.12 12.57 -15.21
CA LYS A 55 -12.57 12.35 -15.34
C LYS A 55 -13.36 12.67 -14.07
N LYS A 56 -12.73 12.71 -12.90
CA LYS A 56 -13.43 12.83 -11.60
C LYS A 56 -12.52 13.40 -10.52
N LYS A 57 -12.96 14.48 -9.90
CA LYS A 57 -12.39 15.03 -8.65
C LYS A 57 -12.96 14.31 -7.43
N ARG A 58 -12.15 14.18 -6.38
CA ARG A 58 -12.41 13.41 -5.16
C ARG A 58 -11.75 14.12 -3.98
N ASP A 59 -10.70 13.54 -3.40
CA ASP A 59 -10.08 14.01 -2.16
C ASP A 59 -8.88 14.95 -2.41
N GLY A 60 -8.55 15.25 -3.66
CA GLY A 60 -7.46 16.14 -4.05
C GLY A 60 -6.46 15.48 -4.99
N THR A 61 -5.38 16.20 -5.29
CA THR A 61 -4.25 15.70 -6.06
C THR A 61 -3.62 14.48 -5.40
N ARG A 62 -2.83 13.73 -6.18
CA ARG A 62 -2.13 12.55 -5.67
C ARG A 62 -1.22 12.87 -4.48
N ALA A 63 -0.52 14.01 -4.52
CA ALA A 63 0.35 14.45 -3.43
C ALA A 63 -0.45 14.79 -2.16
N GLU A 64 -1.56 15.53 -2.29
CA GLU A 64 -2.45 15.86 -1.15
C GLU A 64 -3.02 14.60 -0.51
N VAL A 65 -3.41 13.61 -1.33
CA VAL A 65 -3.94 12.33 -0.83
C VAL A 65 -2.88 11.50 -0.11
N MET A 66 -1.60 11.56 -0.52
CA MET A 66 -0.51 10.92 0.23
C MET A 66 -0.26 11.63 1.57
N ALA A 67 -0.31 12.97 1.60
CA ALA A 67 -0.19 13.74 2.82
C ALA A 67 -1.32 13.41 3.81
N LYS A 68 -2.58 13.41 3.34
CA LYS A 68 -3.75 12.99 4.12
C LYS A 68 -3.61 11.57 4.65
N TYR A 69 -3.10 10.66 3.84
CA TYR A 69 -2.89 9.28 4.27
C TYR A 69 -1.84 9.17 5.38
N ARG A 70 -0.76 9.95 5.30
CA ARG A 70 0.24 10.03 6.37
C ARG A 70 -0.37 10.56 7.67
N GLU A 71 -1.14 11.64 7.59
CA GLU A 71 -1.83 12.22 8.77
C GLU A 71 -2.83 11.23 9.37
N TYR A 72 -3.60 10.53 8.54
CA TYR A 72 -4.53 9.48 8.96
C TYR A 72 -3.83 8.36 9.73
N LEU A 73 -2.69 7.87 9.24
CA LEU A 73 -1.88 6.87 9.96
C LEU A 73 -1.39 7.40 11.31
N MET A 74 -0.91 8.64 11.36
CA MET A 74 -0.34 9.23 12.59
C MET A 74 -1.43 9.56 13.63
N ALA A 75 -2.66 9.78 13.19
CA ALA A 75 -3.80 10.05 14.06
C ALA A 75 -4.38 8.78 14.72
N ASP A 76 -4.04 7.59 14.21
CA ASP A 76 -4.53 6.31 14.70
C ASP A 76 -3.35 5.42 15.16
N PRO A 77 -3.05 5.39 16.48
CA PRO A 77 -1.97 4.59 17.02
C PRO A 77 -2.12 3.08 16.79
N GLU A 78 -3.34 2.55 16.75
CA GLU A 78 -3.58 1.12 16.51
C GLU A 78 -3.23 0.76 15.07
N LEU A 79 -3.59 1.62 14.12
CA LEU A 79 -3.22 1.45 12.72
C LEU A 79 -1.71 1.62 12.51
N LEU A 80 -1.09 2.61 13.16
CA LEU A 80 0.35 2.84 13.09
C LEU A 80 1.16 1.65 13.63
N ALA A 81 0.65 0.97 14.66
CA ALA A 81 1.29 -0.21 15.25
C ALA A 81 1.40 -1.41 14.30
N LEU A 82 0.63 -1.45 13.21
CA LEU A 82 0.72 -2.50 12.17
C LEU A 82 1.87 -2.26 11.18
N VAL A 83 2.38 -1.03 11.10
CA VAL A 83 3.36 -0.64 10.07
C VAL A 83 4.73 -1.30 10.26
N PRO A 84 5.28 -1.47 11.49
CA PRO A 84 6.58 -2.14 11.69
C PRO A 84 6.64 -3.57 11.12
N GLU A 85 5.51 -4.29 11.08
CA GLU A 85 5.44 -5.64 10.50
C GLU A 85 5.69 -5.68 8.99
N LEU A 86 5.66 -4.53 8.32
CA LEU A 86 5.95 -4.40 6.90
C LEU A 86 7.45 -4.25 6.60
N ARG A 87 8.29 -4.06 7.63
CA ARG A 87 9.70 -3.79 7.44
C ARG A 87 10.40 -4.91 6.68
N GLY A 88 11.06 -4.55 5.58
CA GLY A 88 11.79 -5.48 4.71
C GLY A 88 10.90 -6.33 3.80
N LYS A 89 9.58 -6.08 3.76
CA LYS A 89 8.64 -6.78 2.87
C LYS A 89 8.53 -6.09 1.50
N THR A 90 7.93 -6.81 0.56
CA THR A 90 7.57 -6.29 -0.76
C THR A 90 6.11 -5.90 -0.79
N LEU A 91 5.80 -4.60 -0.80
CA LEU A 91 4.44 -4.07 -0.76
C LEU A 91 3.86 -3.97 -2.17
N ALA A 92 2.72 -4.63 -2.39
CA ALA A 92 2.05 -4.67 -3.68
C ALA A 92 0.89 -3.65 -3.73
N CYS A 93 0.93 -2.74 -4.72
CA CYS A 93 -0.14 -1.77 -4.96
C CYS A 93 -0.30 -1.41 -6.46
N TRP A 94 -1.52 -1.06 -6.88
CA TRP A 94 -1.87 -0.72 -8.26
C TRP A 94 -1.32 0.65 -8.65
N CYS A 95 -1.04 1.48 -7.64
CA CYS A 95 -0.66 2.87 -7.78
C CYS A 95 0.81 3.05 -8.18
N ALA A 96 1.70 2.13 -7.81
CA ALA A 96 3.13 2.21 -8.13
C ALA A 96 3.38 2.18 -9.66
N PRO A 97 4.44 2.80 -10.20
CA PRO A 97 5.53 3.50 -9.50
C PRO A 97 5.22 4.97 -9.15
N GLU A 98 4.04 5.47 -9.49
CA GLU A 98 3.62 6.83 -9.11
C GLU A 98 3.42 6.92 -7.58
N PRO A 99 3.51 8.11 -6.95
CA PRO A 99 3.45 8.28 -5.49
C PRO A 99 2.32 7.49 -4.82
N CYS A 100 2.65 6.47 -4.05
CA CYS A 100 1.73 5.46 -3.56
C CYS A 100 1.68 5.47 -2.03
N HIS A 101 0.56 5.02 -1.47
CA HIS A 101 0.45 4.86 -0.02
C HIS A 101 1.42 3.80 0.51
N GLY A 102 1.83 2.86 -0.34
CA GLY A 102 2.91 1.93 -0.06
C GLY A 102 4.26 2.62 0.19
N ASP A 103 4.53 3.75 -0.47
CA ASP A 103 5.78 4.49 -0.24
C ASP A 103 5.79 5.12 1.15
N VAL A 104 4.64 5.64 1.60
CA VAL A 104 4.46 6.16 2.96
C VAL A 104 4.65 5.05 4.00
N LEU A 105 4.06 3.88 3.76
CA LEU A 105 4.22 2.71 4.65
C LEU A 105 5.68 2.23 4.70
N ALA A 106 6.34 2.14 3.56
CA ALA A 106 7.74 1.73 3.47
C ALA A 106 8.66 2.71 4.21
N GLU A 107 8.46 4.02 4.05
CA GLU A 107 9.23 5.05 4.75
C GLU A 107 9.07 4.91 6.28
N ILE A 108 7.85 4.70 6.77
CA ILE A 108 7.58 4.57 8.21
C ILE A 108 8.16 3.25 8.75
N ALA A 109 8.00 2.14 8.02
CA ALA A 109 8.48 0.82 8.43
C ALA A 109 10.02 0.74 8.48
N ASP A 110 10.70 1.44 7.57
CA ASP A 110 12.17 1.42 7.49
C ASP A 110 12.84 2.40 8.46
N ARG A 111 12.09 3.35 9.04
CA ARG A 111 12.62 4.27 10.05
C ARG A 111 13.08 3.47 11.30
N PRO A 112 14.26 3.77 11.86
CA PRO A 112 14.64 3.22 13.14
C PRO A 112 13.69 3.78 14.19
N GLU A 113 13.07 2.91 14.97
CA GLU A 113 12.32 3.27 16.16
C GLU A 113 13.32 3.98 17.06
N SER A 114 13.14 5.28 17.31
CA SER A 114 13.88 5.96 18.35
C SER A 114 13.45 5.33 19.66
N SER A 115 14.21 4.33 20.11
CA SER A 115 14.18 3.82 21.46
C SER A 115 14.26 5.02 22.41
N SER A 116 13.22 5.20 23.23
CA SER A 116 13.24 6.07 24.40
C SER A 116 12.54 5.33 25.52
#